data_AF-A0A534V6F2-F1
#
_entry.id   AF-A0A534V6F2-F1
#
_cell.length_a   1.000
_cell.length_b   1.000
_cell.length_c   1.000
_cell.angle_alpha   90.00
_cell.angle_beta   90.00
_cell.angle_gamma   90.00
#
_symmetry.space_group_name_H-M   'P 1'
#
loop_
_entity.id
_entity.type
_entity.pdbx_description
1 polymer ?
#
loop_
_entity_poly.entity_id
_entity_poly.type
_entity_poly.pdbx_seq_one_letter_code
_entity_poly.pdbx_strand_id
1 'polypeptide(L)'
;MKTFTLAILLLLITGCSTQQYKLYWRAKDFALDRSPMVGLRGRDEQIVWTIPTRTIQEMTLVHLRISRAANIQSDLYIVEGDDPNAFATFVNGQRVIGINLGMVKLINGDVNQYAALIGHEAAHWANGHVDAGQTRTNTLNALGTLVGVGLSAAGVPAAGLITGVGVDLIDSSYNRDQEREADAQSIDYLLLSNYDPRGAITLHEKFLHMDRGLRLPFLSSHPSNEERMQNLKALIEAKRPAQ
;
A
#
# COMPACT_ATOMS: atom_id res chain seq x y z
N MET A 1 -57.63 38.62 10.78
CA MET A 1 -56.77 38.06 9.71
C MET A 1 -55.35 38.58 9.93
N LYS A 2 -54.44 37.75 10.48
CA LYS A 2 -53.02 38.10 10.69
C LYS A 2 -52.20 37.07 9.91
N THR A 3 -51.54 37.52 8.84
CA THR A 3 -50.66 36.68 8.01
C THR A 3 -49.30 36.58 8.69
N PHE A 4 -48.91 35.37 9.09
CA PHE A 4 -47.53 35.04 9.49
C PHE A 4 -46.73 34.72 8.23
N THR A 5 -45.74 35.56 7.91
CA THR A 5 -44.78 35.28 6.85
C THR A 5 -43.60 34.53 7.49
N LEU A 6 -43.52 33.22 7.26
CA LEU A 6 -42.41 32.38 7.70
C LEU A 6 -41.26 32.52 6.69
N ALA A 7 -40.20 33.24 7.05
CA ALA A 7 -38.98 33.30 6.27
C ALA A 7 -38.18 32.00 6.49
N ILE A 8 -38.20 31.10 5.50
CA ILE A 8 -37.33 29.93 5.47
C ILE A 8 -35.94 30.39 5.04
N LEU A 9 -35.02 30.47 6.02
CA LEU A 9 -33.61 30.71 5.77
C LEU A 9 -33.00 29.42 5.19
N LEU A 10 -32.83 29.36 3.87
CA LEU A 10 -32.18 28.26 3.18
C LEU A 10 -30.65 28.35 3.42
N LEU A 11 -30.15 27.59 4.40
CA LEU A 11 -28.72 27.40 4.60
C LEU A 11 -28.19 26.48 3.49
N LEU A 12 -27.65 27.08 2.42
CA LEU A 12 -26.85 26.38 1.42
C LEU A 12 -25.47 26.09 2.03
N ILE A 13 -25.34 24.93 2.68
CA ILE A 13 -24.03 24.38 3.03
C ILE A 13 -23.47 23.76 1.75
N THR A 14 -22.80 24.56 0.92
CA THR A 14 -21.94 24.04 -0.15
C THR A 14 -20.66 23.50 0.48
N GLY A 15 -20.76 22.32 1.09
CA GLY A 15 -19.60 21.52 1.44
C GLY A 15 -18.96 21.04 0.15
N CYS A 16 -18.00 21.79 -0.38
CA CYS A 16 -17.13 21.32 -1.44
C CYS A 16 -16.27 20.20 -0.83
N SER A 17 -16.69 18.94 -0.98
CA SER A 17 -15.84 17.82 -0.61
C SER A 17 -14.67 17.81 -1.61
N THR A 18 -13.55 18.44 -1.25
CA THR A 18 -12.29 18.21 -1.93
C THR A 18 -11.97 16.75 -1.72
N GLN A 19 -12.32 15.91 -2.69
CA GLN A 19 -11.87 14.54 -2.75
C GLN A 19 -10.34 14.60 -2.78
N GLN A 20 -9.71 14.25 -1.66
CA GLN A 20 -8.25 14.25 -1.54
C GLN A 20 -7.72 13.07 -2.36
N TYR A 21 -7.50 13.31 -3.65
CA TYR A 21 -6.88 12.34 -4.53
C TYR A 21 -5.44 12.10 -4.05
N LYS A 22 -5.09 10.85 -3.73
CA LYS A 22 -3.70 10.46 -3.48
C LYS A 22 -2.87 10.66 -4.75
N LEU A 23 -1.76 11.39 -4.64
CA LEU A 23 -0.77 11.46 -5.72
C LEU A 23 0.09 10.20 -5.75
N TYR A 24 0.49 9.79 -6.95
CA TYR A 24 1.36 8.64 -7.16
C TYR A 24 2.33 8.92 -8.31
N TRP A 25 3.58 8.47 -8.13
CA TRP A 25 4.67 8.69 -9.06
C TRP A 25 5.34 7.36 -9.36
N ARG A 26 5.48 7.03 -10.63
CA ARG A 26 6.07 5.77 -11.04
C ARG A 26 7.59 5.86 -10.92
N ALA A 27 8.20 4.97 -10.15
CA ALA A 27 9.63 5.07 -9.80
C ALA A 27 10.56 5.04 -11.02
N LYS A 28 10.25 4.20 -12.02
CA LYS A 28 11.09 4.08 -13.24
C LYS A 28 11.19 5.36 -14.07
N ASP A 29 10.21 6.27 -13.95
CA ASP A 29 10.21 7.54 -14.69
C ASP A 29 11.35 8.47 -14.22
N PHE A 30 11.88 8.24 -13.02
CA PHE A 30 13.00 9.00 -12.43
C PHE A 30 14.31 8.20 -12.36
N ALA A 31 14.33 6.94 -12.80
CA ALA A 31 15.48 6.06 -12.62
C ALA A 31 16.75 6.57 -13.34
N LEU A 32 16.57 7.34 -14.42
CA LEU A 32 17.65 7.92 -15.22
C LEU A 32 17.94 9.40 -14.88
N ASP A 33 17.27 9.97 -13.88
CA ASP A 33 17.54 11.35 -13.44
C ASP A 33 18.98 11.45 -12.89
N ARG A 34 19.64 12.57 -13.19
CA ARG A 34 21.03 12.84 -12.81
C ARG A 34 21.14 13.93 -11.74
N SER A 35 20.05 14.59 -11.40
CA SER A 35 19.95 15.54 -10.31
C SER A 35 20.22 14.81 -8.98
N PRO A 36 20.77 15.47 -7.95
CA PRO A 36 20.92 14.83 -6.63
C PRO A 36 19.58 14.58 -5.94
N MET A 37 18.57 15.41 -6.25
CA MET A 37 17.21 15.34 -5.71
C MET A 37 16.22 15.38 -6.86
N VAL A 38 15.15 14.60 -6.75
CA VAL A 38 13.99 14.64 -7.64
C VAL A 38 12.86 15.41 -6.97
N GLY A 39 12.25 16.33 -7.70
CA GLY A 39 11.00 16.97 -7.30
C GLY A 39 9.79 16.18 -7.77
N LEU A 40 9.02 15.63 -6.83
CA LEU A 40 7.74 14.99 -7.09
C LEU A 40 6.67 16.06 -7.28
N ARG A 41 6.02 16.08 -8.44
CA ARG A 41 5.08 17.14 -8.84
C ARG A 41 3.64 16.79 -8.51
N GLY A 42 2.89 17.79 -8.05
CA GLY A 42 1.44 17.75 -7.90
C GLY A 42 0.71 17.99 -9.22
N ARG A 43 -0.63 18.06 -9.16
CA ARG A 43 -1.49 18.26 -10.34
C ARG A 43 -1.27 19.58 -11.08
N ASP A 44 -0.87 20.61 -10.37
CA ASP A 44 -0.57 21.95 -10.88
C ASP A 44 0.92 22.14 -11.19
N GLU A 45 1.65 21.03 -11.40
CA GLU A 45 3.07 20.97 -11.70
C GLU A 45 4.00 21.53 -10.61
N GLN A 46 3.47 21.97 -9.47
CA GLN A 46 4.28 22.41 -8.34
C GLN A 46 4.99 21.22 -7.69
N ILE A 47 6.22 21.42 -7.23
CA ILE A 47 6.95 20.40 -6.48
C ILE A 47 6.34 20.33 -5.08
N VAL A 48 5.72 19.19 -4.77
CA VAL A 48 5.10 18.94 -3.45
C VAL A 48 6.04 18.23 -2.50
N TRP A 49 6.98 17.44 -3.04
CA TRP A 49 7.98 16.70 -2.26
C TRP A 49 9.30 16.61 -3.01
N THR A 50 10.40 16.53 -2.28
CA THR A 50 11.72 16.19 -2.83
C THR A 50 12.25 14.93 -2.18
N ILE A 51 12.88 14.08 -3.00
CA ILE A 51 13.50 12.82 -2.55
C ILE A 51 14.89 12.73 -3.16
N PRO A 52 15.90 12.18 -2.44
CA PRO A 52 17.18 11.87 -3.04
C PRO A 52 17.01 10.93 -4.23
N THR A 53 17.57 11.29 -5.39
CA THR A 53 17.47 10.49 -6.62
C THR A 53 17.99 9.08 -6.41
N ARG A 54 19.06 8.96 -5.61
CA ARG A 54 19.65 7.69 -5.21
C ARG A 54 18.63 6.75 -4.55
N THR A 55 17.75 7.27 -3.70
CA THR A 55 16.70 6.46 -3.05
C THR A 55 15.75 5.86 -4.08
N ILE A 56 15.31 6.64 -5.08
CA ILE A 56 14.43 6.14 -6.14
C ILE A 56 15.15 5.10 -7.01
N GLN A 57 16.42 5.33 -7.33
CA GLN A 57 17.24 4.41 -8.10
C GLN A 57 17.46 3.08 -7.37
N GLU A 58 17.78 3.12 -6.08
CA GLU A 58 17.93 1.94 -5.24
C GLU A 58 16.62 1.14 -5.14
N MET A 59 15.51 1.82 -4.85
CA MET A 59 14.18 1.20 -4.84
C MET A 59 13.81 0.56 -6.19
N THR A 60 14.10 1.24 -7.30
CA THR A 60 13.85 0.72 -8.65
C THR A 60 14.70 -0.53 -8.93
N LEU A 61 15.99 -0.51 -8.57
CA LEU A 61 16.87 -1.66 -8.77
C LEU A 61 16.46 -2.86 -7.90
N VAL A 62 16.11 -2.61 -6.64
CA VAL A 62 15.55 -3.62 -5.72
C VAL A 62 14.30 -4.25 -6.33
N HIS A 63 13.34 -3.43 -6.76
CA HIS A 63 12.10 -3.90 -7.36
C HIS A 63 12.34 -4.74 -8.61
N LEU A 64 13.27 -4.36 -9.49
CA LEU A 64 13.63 -5.16 -10.67
C LEU A 64 14.20 -6.53 -10.30
N ARG A 65 15.11 -6.60 -9.32
CA ARG A 65 15.71 -7.86 -8.88
C ARG A 65 14.70 -8.78 -8.19
N ILE A 66 13.93 -8.22 -7.26
CA ILE A 66 12.91 -8.96 -6.52
C ILE A 66 11.80 -9.45 -7.46
N SER A 67 11.29 -8.61 -8.37
CA SER A 67 10.25 -9.02 -9.31
C SER A 67 10.71 -10.16 -10.22
N ARG A 68 11.99 -10.17 -10.61
CA ARG A 68 12.61 -11.28 -11.34
C ARG A 68 12.68 -12.55 -10.49
N ALA A 69 13.09 -12.46 -9.23
CA ALA A 69 13.16 -13.60 -8.32
C ALA A 69 11.77 -14.18 -8.01
N ALA A 70 10.76 -13.31 -7.88
CA ALA A 70 9.36 -13.68 -7.63
C ALA A 70 8.60 -14.10 -8.90
N ASN A 71 9.21 -13.96 -10.09
CA ASN A 71 8.56 -14.20 -11.38
C ASN A 71 7.23 -13.43 -11.54
N ILE A 72 7.20 -12.17 -11.12
CA ILE A 72 6.05 -11.27 -11.29
C ILE A 72 6.37 -10.12 -12.23
N GLN A 73 5.34 -9.59 -12.88
CA GLN A 73 5.39 -8.31 -13.59
C GLN A 73 4.55 -7.30 -12.82
N SER A 74 5.19 -6.26 -12.30
CA SER A 74 4.54 -5.13 -11.63
C SER A 74 5.32 -3.84 -11.87
N ASP A 75 4.67 -2.69 -11.71
CA ASP A 75 5.35 -1.40 -11.62
C ASP A 75 5.51 -0.98 -10.14
N LEU A 76 6.59 -0.26 -9.83
CA LEU A 76 6.79 0.35 -8.52
C LEU A 76 6.32 1.81 -8.53
N TYR A 77 5.48 2.17 -7.56
CA TYR A 77 4.97 3.51 -7.36
C TYR A 77 5.37 4.07 -6.00
N ILE A 78 5.82 5.32 -6.00
CA ILE A 78 5.90 6.16 -4.80
C ILE A 78 4.53 6.82 -4.63
N VAL A 79 3.97 6.77 -3.43
CA VAL A 79 2.61 7.24 -3.15
C VAL A 79 2.64 8.34 -2.09
N GLU A 80 1.77 9.34 -2.23
CA GLU A 80 1.57 10.34 -1.19
C GLU A 80 1.03 9.71 0.11
N GLY A 81 1.55 10.19 1.25
CA GLY A 81 1.10 9.78 2.58
C GLY A 81 2.24 9.85 3.60
N ASP A 82 1.94 10.40 4.78
CA ASP A 82 2.94 10.63 5.82
C ASP A 82 3.10 9.46 6.80
N ASP A 83 2.02 8.72 7.06
CA ASP A 83 2.05 7.55 7.93
C ASP A 83 2.56 6.32 7.16
N PRO A 84 3.61 5.61 7.62
CA PRO A 84 4.24 4.52 6.87
C PRO A 84 3.25 3.48 6.35
N ASN A 85 3.26 3.26 5.04
CA ASN A 85 2.47 2.24 4.38
C ASN A 85 3.14 1.71 3.09
N ALA A 86 2.83 0.46 2.77
CA ALA A 86 3.12 -0.17 1.49
C ALA A 86 1.99 -1.15 1.15
N PHE A 87 1.80 -1.44 -0.13
CA PHE A 87 0.72 -2.33 -0.58
C PHE A 87 0.95 -2.85 -2.00
N ALA A 88 0.31 -3.97 -2.30
CA ALA A 88 0.16 -4.52 -3.63
C ALA A 88 -1.29 -4.30 -4.15
N THR A 89 -1.47 -3.67 -5.32
CA THR A 89 -2.81 -3.41 -5.89
C THR A 89 -2.80 -3.26 -7.41
N PHE A 90 -3.98 -3.23 -8.04
CA PHE A 90 -4.12 -2.87 -9.44
C PHE A 90 -4.26 -1.36 -9.64
N VAL A 91 -3.52 -0.81 -10.59
CA VAL A 91 -3.74 0.55 -11.12
C VAL A 91 -3.95 0.45 -12.63
N ASN A 92 -5.14 0.84 -13.10
CA ASN A 92 -5.52 0.74 -14.51
C ASN A 92 -5.27 -0.66 -15.13
N GLY A 93 -5.57 -1.72 -14.37
CA GLY A 93 -5.35 -3.11 -14.79
C GLY A 93 -3.90 -3.60 -14.74
N GLN A 94 -2.96 -2.76 -14.31
CA GLN A 94 -1.56 -3.15 -14.12
C GLN A 94 -1.28 -3.47 -12.65
N ARG A 95 -0.54 -4.55 -12.39
CA ARG A 95 -0.07 -4.88 -11.03
C ARG A 95 0.91 -3.80 -10.56
N VAL A 96 0.70 -3.30 -9.36
CA VAL A 96 1.51 -2.26 -8.74
C VAL A 96 1.95 -2.71 -7.34
N ILE A 97 3.18 -2.35 -7.00
CA ILE A 97 3.65 -2.26 -5.61
C ILE A 97 3.76 -0.77 -5.29
N GLY A 98 3.02 -0.30 -4.29
CA GLY A 98 3.01 1.07 -3.82
C GLY A 98 3.77 1.20 -2.51
N ILE A 99 4.65 2.21 -2.40
CA ILE A 99 5.35 2.57 -1.17
C ILE A 99 5.12 4.06 -0.94
N ASN A 100 4.62 4.44 0.24
CA ASN A 100 4.35 5.84 0.49
C ASN A 100 5.55 6.62 1.04
N LEU A 101 5.46 7.95 1.02
CA LEU A 101 6.53 8.84 1.48
C LEU A 101 6.88 8.63 2.96
N GLY A 102 5.91 8.31 3.82
CA GLY A 102 6.12 7.92 5.21
C GLY A 102 7.03 6.70 5.35
N MET A 103 6.79 5.66 4.55
CA MET A 103 7.61 4.45 4.54
C MET A 103 9.02 4.72 4.01
N VAL A 104 9.16 5.53 2.95
CA VAL A 104 10.46 5.96 2.43
C VAL A 104 11.28 6.68 3.51
N LYS A 105 10.65 7.61 4.24
CA LYS A 105 11.29 8.31 5.38
C LYS A 105 11.68 7.35 6.49
N LEU A 106 10.84 6.35 6.80
CA LEU A 106 11.12 5.37 7.84
C LEU A 106 12.30 4.46 7.48
N ILE A 107 12.34 3.94 6.26
CA ILE A 107 13.43 3.07 5.80
C ILE A 107 14.75 3.84 5.73
N ASN A 108 14.69 5.12 5.33
CA ASN A 108 15.83 6.05 5.38
C ASN A 108 17.09 5.52 4.66
N GLY A 109 16.91 4.96 3.46
CA GLY A 109 18.02 4.54 2.60
C GLY A 109 18.63 3.17 2.91
N ASP A 110 18.07 2.39 3.84
CA ASP A 110 18.50 0.99 4.03
C ASP A 110 17.95 0.11 2.89
N VAL A 111 18.84 -0.24 1.95
CA VAL A 111 18.49 -1.05 0.78
C VAL A 111 17.96 -2.44 1.13
N ASN A 112 18.41 -3.04 2.25
CA ASN A 112 17.94 -4.37 2.65
C ASN A 112 16.52 -4.32 3.23
N GLN A 113 16.15 -3.21 3.88
CA GLN A 113 14.78 -2.99 4.34
C GLN A 113 13.84 -2.70 3.16
N TYR A 114 14.29 -1.93 2.16
CA TYR A 114 13.52 -1.80 0.91
C TYR A 114 13.33 -3.14 0.23
N ALA A 115 14.38 -3.96 0.16
CA ALA A 115 14.29 -5.30 -0.40
C ALA A 115 13.30 -6.16 0.37
N ALA A 116 13.35 -6.16 1.70
CA ALA A 116 12.43 -6.93 2.53
C ALA A 116 10.97 -6.51 2.33
N LEU A 117 10.71 -5.20 2.33
CA LEU A 117 9.36 -4.65 2.09
C LEU A 117 8.85 -5.01 0.68
N ILE A 118 9.65 -4.77 -0.36
CA ILE A 118 9.25 -5.06 -1.75
C ILE A 118 9.14 -6.57 -1.98
N GLY A 119 9.99 -7.38 -1.36
CA GLY A 119 9.92 -8.85 -1.37
C GLY A 119 8.61 -9.37 -0.78
N HIS A 120 8.16 -8.78 0.32
CA HIS A 120 6.90 -9.11 0.97
C HIS A 120 5.70 -8.81 0.05
N GLU A 121 5.63 -7.59 -0.49
CA GLU A 121 4.56 -7.21 -1.42
C GLU A 121 4.59 -8.02 -2.73
N ALA A 122 5.78 -8.38 -3.21
CA ALA A 122 5.93 -9.27 -4.36
C ALA A 122 5.44 -10.69 -4.08
N ALA A 123 5.63 -11.20 -2.86
CA ALA A 123 5.12 -12.50 -2.45
C ALA A 123 3.57 -12.53 -2.39
N HIS A 124 2.92 -11.44 -1.97
CA HIS A 124 1.47 -11.32 -2.08
C HIS A 124 0.97 -11.42 -3.52
N TRP A 125 1.70 -10.84 -4.48
CA TRP A 125 1.41 -11.00 -5.90
C TRP A 125 1.65 -12.43 -6.40
N ALA A 126 2.77 -13.03 -6.03
CA ALA A 126 3.17 -14.36 -6.48
C ALA A 126 2.18 -15.44 -5.99
N ASN A 127 1.66 -15.31 -4.77
CA ASN A 127 0.68 -16.24 -4.19
C ASN A 127 -0.78 -15.94 -4.56
N GLY A 128 -1.05 -14.90 -5.35
CA GLY A 128 -2.42 -14.52 -5.71
C GLY A 128 -3.23 -13.96 -4.54
N HIS A 129 -2.59 -13.52 -3.46
CA HIS A 129 -3.27 -12.94 -2.29
C HIS A 129 -4.04 -11.66 -2.66
N VAL A 130 -3.46 -10.85 -3.55
CA VAL A 130 -4.09 -9.61 -4.04
C VAL A 130 -5.32 -9.93 -4.90
N ASP A 131 -5.21 -10.92 -5.79
CA ASP A 131 -6.30 -11.37 -6.66
C ASP A 131 -7.49 -11.92 -5.84
N ALA A 132 -7.19 -12.69 -4.79
CA ALA A 132 -8.17 -13.19 -3.84
C ALA A 132 -8.85 -12.04 -3.05
N GLY A 133 -8.08 -11.03 -2.63
CA GLY A 133 -8.58 -9.82 -1.99
C GLY A 133 -9.54 -9.02 -2.89
N GLN A 134 -9.15 -8.75 -4.14
CA GLN A 134 -9.99 -8.08 -5.14
C GLN A 134 -11.29 -8.85 -5.37
N THR A 135 -11.20 -10.18 -5.55
CA THR A 135 -12.37 -11.03 -5.78
C THR A 135 -13.35 -10.95 -4.60
N ARG A 136 -12.84 -10.97 -3.37
CA ARG A 136 -13.65 -10.82 -2.15
C ARG A 136 -14.33 -9.45 -2.12
N THR A 137 -13.61 -8.36 -2.36
CA THR A 137 -14.17 -6.99 -2.37
C THR A 137 -15.23 -6.83 -3.45
N ASN A 138 -14.98 -7.33 -4.67
CA ASN A 138 -15.95 -7.29 -5.77
C ASN A 138 -17.22 -8.09 -5.43
N THR A 139 -17.06 -9.26 -4.82
CA THR A 139 -18.19 -10.09 -4.38
C THR A 139 -19.02 -9.38 -3.31
N LEU A 140 -18.37 -8.77 -2.32
CA LEU A 140 -19.03 -8.00 -1.27
C LEU A 140 -19.75 -6.76 -1.83
N ASN A 141 -19.13 -6.04 -2.76
CA ASN A 141 -19.74 -4.90 -3.44
C ASN A 141 -20.97 -5.34 -4.23
N ALA A 142 -20.88 -6.43 -5.01
CA ALA A 142 -22.00 -6.96 -5.77
C ALA A 142 -23.16 -7.40 -4.87
N LEU A 143 -22.89 -8.07 -3.75
CA LEU A 143 -23.89 -8.42 -2.74
C LEU A 143 -24.52 -7.16 -2.11
N GLY A 144 -23.70 -6.17 -1.77
CA GLY A 144 -24.17 -4.87 -1.25
C GLY A 144 -25.09 -4.15 -2.24
N THR A 145 -24.77 -4.16 -3.53
CA THR A 145 -25.63 -3.61 -4.59
C THR A 145 -26.95 -4.38 -4.70
N LEU A 146 -26.93 -5.72 -4.68
CA LEU A 146 -28.15 -6.53 -4.75
C LEU A 146 -29.07 -6.30 -3.55
N VAL A 147 -28.52 -6.23 -2.33
CA VAL A 147 -29.27 -5.89 -1.12
C VAL A 147 -29.81 -4.46 -1.20
N GLY A 148 -29.01 -3.50 -1.66
CA GLY A 148 -29.44 -2.12 -1.85
C GLY A 148 -30.58 -1.96 -2.86
N VAL A 149 -30.55 -2.70 -3.97
CA VAL A 149 -31.63 -2.76 -4.96
C VAL A 149 -32.89 -3.39 -4.36
N GLY A 150 -32.75 -4.48 -3.61
CA GLY A 150 -33.87 -5.14 -2.93
C GLY A 150 -34.55 -4.24 -1.89
N LEU A 151 -33.77 -3.51 -1.09
CA LEU A 151 -34.28 -2.56 -0.11
C LEU A 151 -34.91 -1.32 -0.76
N SER A 152 -34.34 -0.84 -1.86
CA SER A 152 -34.91 0.26 -2.66
C SER A 152 -36.26 -0.14 -3.28
N ALA A 153 -36.37 -1.37 -3.80
CA ALA A 153 -37.63 -1.92 -4.30
C ALA A 153 -38.70 -2.06 -3.19
N ALA A 154 -38.27 -2.20 -1.93
CA ALA A 154 -39.14 -2.22 -0.75
C ALA A 154 -39.43 -0.81 -0.16
N GLY A 155 -39.00 0.27 -0.83
CA GLY A 155 -39.26 1.65 -0.39
C GLY A 155 -38.34 2.17 0.72
N VAL A 156 -37.26 1.44 1.04
CA VAL A 156 -36.23 1.88 2.00
C VAL A 156 -35.11 2.58 1.21
N PRO A 157 -34.81 3.87 1.48
CA PRO A 157 -33.73 4.57 0.78
C PRO A 157 -32.38 3.87 1.01
N ALA A 158 -31.77 3.34 -0.05
CA ALA A 158 -30.42 2.79 -0.01
C ALA A 158 -29.38 3.94 0.03
N ALA A 159 -29.30 4.62 1.16
CA ALA A 159 -28.21 5.57 1.41
C ALA A 159 -26.92 4.78 1.67
N GLY A 160 -25.98 4.76 0.72
CA GLY A 160 -24.57 4.57 1.09
C GLY A 160 -23.62 3.79 0.18
N LEU A 161 -23.98 3.27 -0.99
CA LEU A 161 -23.03 2.46 -1.78
C LEU A 161 -22.96 2.86 -3.26
N ILE A 162 -22.49 4.07 -3.52
CA ILE A 162 -21.88 4.43 -4.81
C ILE A 162 -20.61 5.23 -4.50
N THR A 163 -19.47 4.55 -4.36
CA THR A 163 -18.16 5.21 -4.36
C THR A 163 -17.61 5.17 -5.78
N GLY A 164 -17.41 6.35 -6.35
CA GLY A 164 -17.02 6.55 -7.75
C GLY A 164 -15.68 5.91 -8.11
N VAL A 165 -15.56 5.58 -9.40
CA VAL A 165 -14.37 5.05 -10.06
C VAL A 165 -13.19 5.98 -9.83
N GLY A 166 -12.28 5.58 -8.94
CA GLY A 166 -11.07 6.33 -8.62
C GLY A 166 -10.21 5.51 -7.68
N VAL A 167 -9.27 4.76 -8.25
CA VAL A 167 -8.39 3.78 -7.57
C VAL A 167 -9.17 2.90 -6.61
N ASP A 168 -9.50 1.67 -7.03
CA ASP A 168 -9.94 0.64 -6.09
C ASP A 168 -8.78 0.37 -5.12
N LEU A 169 -8.70 1.18 -4.05
CA LEU A 169 -7.90 0.89 -2.89
C LEU A 169 -8.62 -0.27 -2.20
N ILE A 170 -8.30 -1.48 -2.66
CA ILE A 170 -8.69 -2.71 -2.00
C ILE A 170 -8.12 -2.62 -0.59
N ASP A 171 -8.98 -2.43 0.41
CA ASP A 171 -8.59 -2.60 1.80
C ASP A 171 -8.51 -4.11 2.09
N SER A 172 -7.43 -4.74 1.64
CA SER A 172 -7.17 -6.16 1.85
C SER A 172 -6.29 -6.33 3.08
N SER A 173 -6.92 -6.39 4.26
CA SER A 173 -6.25 -6.99 5.41
C SER A 173 -5.98 -8.47 5.08
N TYR A 174 -4.70 -8.85 5.06
CA TYR A 174 -4.29 -10.23 4.83
C TYR A 174 -4.46 -11.05 6.10
N ASN A 175 -4.84 -12.31 5.93
CA ASN A 175 -4.93 -13.22 7.07
C ASN A 175 -3.53 -13.70 7.51
N ARG A 176 -3.44 -14.32 8.68
CA ARG A 176 -2.16 -14.73 9.27
C ARG A 176 -1.39 -15.75 8.43
N ASP A 177 -2.09 -16.62 7.71
CA ASP A 177 -1.44 -17.63 6.88
C ASP A 177 -0.88 -17.00 5.60
N GLN A 178 -1.62 -16.05 5.00
CA GLN A 178 -1.13 -15.25 3.87
C GLN A 178 0.13 -14.44 4.23
N GLU A 179 0.17 -13.84 5.43
CA GLU A 179 1.37 -13.14 5.91
C GLU A 179 2.55 -14.11 6.11
N ARG A 180 2.32 -15.29 6.68
CA ARG A 180 3.37 -16.31 6.87
C ARG A 180 3.93 -16.84 5.55
N GLU A 181 3.06 -17.07 4.57
CA GLU A 181 3.45 -17.49 3.21
C GLU A 181 4.25 -16.38 2.52
N ALA A 182 3.80 -15.13 2.63
CA ALA A 182 4.49 -13.98 2.08
C ALA A 182 5.87 -13.77 2.73
N ASP A 183 5.97 -13.86 4.07
CA ASP A 183 7.23 -13.79 4.80
C ASP A 183 8.20 -14.87 4.32
N ALA A 184 7.77 -16.14 4.29
CA ALA A 184 8.62 -17.26 3.94
C ALA A 184 9.20 -17.14 2.52
N GLN A 185 8.37 -16.78 1.54
CA GLN A 185 8.81 -16.58 0.16
C GLN A 185 9.62 -15.31 -0.05
N SER A 186 9.30 -14.23 0.67
CA SER A 186 10.09 -12.99 0.64
C SER A 186 11.55 -13.27 1.02
N ILE A 187 11.80 -14.09 2.06
CA ILE A 187 13.17 -14.49 2.41
C ILE A 187 13.88 -15.20 1.25
N ASP A 188 13.19 -16.07 0.51
CA ASP A 188 13.77 -16.71 -0.68
C ASP A 188 14.10 -15.68 -1.77
N TYR A 189 13.23 -14.71 -2.03
CA TYR A 189 13.48 -13.65 -3.01
C TYR A 189 14.66 -12.76 -2.61
N LEU A 190 14.83 -12.47 -1.32
CA LEU A 190 15.96 -11.71 -0.79
C LEU A 190 17.28 -12.44 -1.03
N LEU A 191 17.33 -13.72 -0.67
CA LEU A 191 18.51 -14.56 -0.86
C LEU A 191 18.88 -14.71 -2.34
N LEU A 192 17.89 -15.00 -3.20
CA LEU A 192 18.09 -15.11 -4.66
C LEU A 192 18.53 -13.78 -5.31
N SER A 193 18.15 -12.65 -4.71
CA SER A 193 18.49 -11.30 -5.20
C SER A 193 19.75 -10.71 -4.55
N ASN A 194 20.44 -11.48 -3.69
CA ASN A 194 21.63 -11.08 -2.95
C ASN A 194 21.40 -9.85 -2.02
N TYR A 195 20.25 -9.83 -1.34
CA TYR A 195 19.94 -8.90 -0.26
C TYR A 195 19.99 -9.62 1.09
N ASP A 196 20.37 -8.89 2.14
CA ASP A 196 20.41 -9.44 3.49
C ASP A 196 18.98 -9.59 4.04
N PRO A 197 18.49 -10.81 4.29
CA PRO A 197 17.14 -11.02 4.75
C PRO A 197 16.89 -10.47 6.17
N ARG A 198 17.94 -10.13 6.93
CA ARG A 198 17.82 -9.45 8.22
C ARG A 198 17.20 -8.05 8.09
N GLY A 199 17.14 -7.48 6.87
CA GLY A 199 16.37 -6.27 6.58
C GLY A 199 14.89 -6.38 6.97
N ALA A 200 14.30 -7.59 6.91
CA ALA A 200 12.92 -7.80 7.38
C ALA A 200 12.81 -7.56 8.89
N ILE A 201 13.75 -8.13 9.66
CA ILE A 201 13.76 -8.00 11.13
C ILE A 201 13.94 -6.53 11.52
N THR A 202 14.93 -5.84 10.95
CA THR A 202 15.22 -4.44 11.32
C THR A 202 14.12 -3.47 10.89
N LEU A 203 13.37 -3.78 9.82
CA LEU A 203 12.18 -3.03 9.44
C LEU A 203 11.03 -3.25 10.43
N HIS A 204 10.78 -4.50 10.85
CA HIS A 204 9.77 -4.80 11.87
C HIS A 204 10.10 -4.15 13.22
N GLU A 205 11.38 -4.13 13.62
CA GLU A 205 11.83 -3.39 14.79
C GLU A 205 11.48 -1.90 14.68
N LYS A 206 11.69 -1.26 13.51
CA LYS A 206 11.29 0.14 13.29
C LYS A 206 9.78 0.35 13.48
N PHE A 207 8.94 -0.56 13.00
CA PHE A 207 7.49 -0.47 13.23
C PHE A 207 7.14 -0.55 14.72
N LEU A 208 7.72 -1.51 15.46
CA LEU A 208 7.46 -1.68 16.89
C LEU A 208 7.92 -0.48 17.73
N HIS A 209 9.02 0.19 17.36
CA HIS A 209 9.47 1.39 18.04
C HIS A 209 8.56 2.61 17.78
N MET A 210 7.90 2.64 16.62
CA MET A 210 6.99 3.72 16.21
C MET A 210 5.56 3.50 16.73
N ASP A 211 5.12 2.25 16.83
CA ASP A 211 3.81 1.86 17.34
C ASP A 211 3.72 2.03 18.86
N ARG A 212 3.67 3.29 19.31
CA ARG A 212 3.40 3.69 20.70
C ARG A 212 1.89 3.86 20.94
N GLY A 213 1.07 2.96 20.38
CA GLY A 213 -0.40 3.07 20.37
C GLY A 213 -0.97 3.87 19.19
N LEU A 214 -0.11 4.31 18.27
CA LEU A 214 -0.48 4.92 17.00
C LEU A 214 -0.64 3.77 15.98
N ARG A 215 -1.88 3.34 15.74
CA ARG A 215 -2.21 2.27 14.78
C ARG A 215 -1.63 2.61 13.41
N LEU A 216 -0.45 2.09 13.08
CA LEU A 216 0.21 2.36 11.80
C LEU A 216 -0.66 1.77 10.65
N PRO A 217 -0.82 2.48 9.52
CA PRO A 217 -1.56 1.95 8.38
C PRO A 217 -1.00 0.62 7.88
N PHE A 218 0.33 0.49 7.77
CA PHE A 218 0.98 -0.78 7.40
C PHE A 218 0.59 -1.93 8.34
N LEU A 219 0.56 -1.70 9.66
CA LEU A 219 0.20 -2.72 10.64
C LEU A 219 -1.29 -3.08 10.64
N SER A 220 -2.13 -2.24 10.01
CA SER A 220 -3.56 -2.51 9.86
C SER A 220 -3.82 -3.52 8.73
N SER A 221 -3.09 -3.44 7.62
CA SER A 221 -3.16 -4.41 6.52
C SER A 221 -2.24 -5.63 6.73
N HIS A 222 -1.10 -5.43 7.39
CA HIS A 222 -0.08 -6.43 7.70
C HIS A 222 0.18 -6.53 9.20
N PRO A 223 -0.67 -7.26 9.96
CA PRO A 223 -0.44 -7.43 11.39
C PRO A 223 0.96 -7.99 11.67
N SER A 224 1.73 -7.26 12.48
CA SER A 224 3.01 -7.72 13.02
C SER A 224 2.86 -8.03 14.50
N ASN A 225 3.48 -9.11 14.97
CA ASN A 225 3.56 -9.45 16.37
C ASN A 225 4.93 -10.08 16.69
N GLU A 226 5.20 -10.31 17.98
CA GLU A 226 6.45 -10.96 18.41
C GLU A 226 6.63 -12.34 17.73
N GLU A 227 5.55 -13.11 17.58
CA GLU A 227 5.56 -14.40 16.88
C GLU A 227 6.11 -14.28 15.45
N ARG A 228 5.67 -13.28 14.68
CA ARG A 228 6.12 -13.02 13.32
C ARG A 228 7.62 -12.72 13.27
N MET A 229 8.13 -11.91 14.20
CA MET A 229 9.57 -11.66 14.29
C MET A 229 10.37 -12.92 14.63
N GLN A 230 9.88 -13.76 15.53
CA GLN A 230 10.54 -15.02 15.87
C GLN A 230 10.54 -15.99 14.69
N ASN A 231 9.44 -16.05 13.93
CA ASN A 231 9.34 -16.85 12.71
C ASN A 231 10.32 -16.36 11.64
N LEU A 232 10.43 -15.05 11.41
CA LEU A 232 11.41 -14.47 10.49
C LEU A 232 12.84 -14.84 10.89
N LYS A 233 13.19 -14.73 12.18
CA LYS A 233 14.51 -15.15 12.69
C LYS A 233 14.78 -16.63 12.42
N ALA A 234 13.82 -17.50 12.71
CA ALA A 234 13.95 -18.93 12.47
C ALA A 234 14.09 -19.28 10.97
N LEU A 235 13.29 -18.64 10.11
CA LEU A 235 13.35 -18.82 8.65
C LEU A 235 14.71 -18.41 8.09
N ILE A 236 15.24 -17.26 8.54
CA ILE A 236 16.53 -16.75 8.10
C ILE A 236 17.65 -17.70 8.52
N GLU A 237 17.64 -18.19 9.76
CA GLU A 237 18.67 -19.13 10.22
C GLU A 237 18.57 -20.47 9.47
N ALA A 238 17.37 -20.97 9.22
CA ALA A 238 17.16 -22.23 8.51
C ALA A 238 17.60 -22.17 7.04
N LYS A 239 17.50 -20.99 6.40
CA LYS A 239 17.88 -20.77 4.99
C LYS A 239 19.32 -20.25 4.82
N ARG A 240 20.07 -20.08 5.91
CA ARG A 240 21.46 -19.66 5.85
C ARG A 240 22.29 -20.75 5.13
N PRO A 241 23.05 -20.42 4.08
CA PRO A 241 23.96 -21.39 3.47
C PRO A 241 24.92 -21.93 4.53
N ALA A 242 25.19 -23.23 4.52
CA ALA A 242 26.30 -23.77 5.29
C ALA A 242 27.58 -23.04 4.85
N GLN A 243 28.26 -22.41 5.81
CA GLN A 243 29.52 -21.69 5.59
C GLN A 243 30.66 -22.65 5.28
#